data_AF-A0A920MD66-F1
#
_entry.id   AF-A0A920MD66-F1
#
_cell.length_a   1.000
_cell.length_b   1.000
_cell.length_c   1.000
_cell.angle_alpha   90.00
_cell.angle_beta   90.00
_cell.angle_gamma   90.00
#
_symmetry.space_group_name_H-M   'P 1'
#
loop_
_entity.id
_entity.type
_entity.pdbx_description
1 polymer ?
#
loop_
_entity_poly.entity_id
_entity_poly.type
_entity_poly.pdbx_seq_one_letter_code
_entity_poly.pdbx_strand_id
1 'polypeptide(L)'
;MPEWKPARTRPQRNAYHRFTVDRHLLETAAEASKLADRVDRPDLLVIGAFFMILGNRIPGITQKWEMQLINTIAGRMGFPQADIEILIEMCQHHLLLPDIATRRDLDDFDTIQTVGIP
;
A
#
# COMPACT_ATOMS: atom_id res chain seq x y z
N MET A 1 -17.84 -0.80 -1.46
CA MET A 1 -16.82 0.27 -1.46
C MET A 1 -16.93 1.12 -2.73
N PRO A 2 -17.63 2.26 -2.69
CA PRO A 2 -17.80 3.18 -3.83
C PRO A 2 -16.47 3.63 -4.47
N GLU A 3 -15.42 3.72 -3.66
CA GLU A 3 -14.09 4.22 -4.01
C GLU A 3 -13.31 3.26 -4.92
N TRP A 4 -13.83 2.05 -5.16
CA TRP A 4 -13.24 1.06 -6.07
C TRP A 4 -13.38 1.44 -7.55
N LYS A 5 -14.39 2.26 -7.89
CA LYS A 5 -14.75 2.57 -9.28
C LYS A 5 -13.57 3.06 -10.13
N PRO A 6 -12.67 3.94 -9.65
CA PRO A 6 -11.51 4.40 -10.41
C PRO A 6 -10.45 3.32 -10.65
N ALA A 7 -10.37 2.28 -9.81
CA ALA A 7 -9.40 1.19 -9.92
C ALA A 7 -9.88 0.08 -10.88
N ARG A 8 -11.21 -0.08 -11.03
CA ARG A 8 -11.82 -1.15 -11.83
C ARG A 8 -11.34 -1.12 -13.28
N THR A 9 -10.79 -2.25 -13.73
CA THR A 9 -10.25 -2.49 -15.08
C THR A 9 -9.25 -1.44 -15.56
N ARG A 10 -8.65 -0.67 -14.64
CA ARG A 10 -7.74 0.42 -15.00
C ARG A 10 -6.39 -0.17 -15.42
N PRO A 11 -5.89 0.10 -16.63
CA PRO A 11 -4.57 -0.40 -17.03
C PRO A 11 -3.46 0.32 -16.27
N GLN A 12 -2.44 -0.43 -15.86
CA GLN A 12 -1.15 0.12 -15.44
C GLN A 12 -0.13 -0.08 -16.55
N ARG A 13 0.54 0.99 -16.98
CA ARG A 13 1.63 0.91 -17.98
C ARG A 13 2.97 1.10 -17.29
N ASN A 14 3.54 0.01 -16.78
CA ASN A 14 4.95 -0.07 -16.39
C ASN A 14 5.41 -1.54 -16.36
N ALA A 15 6.72 -1.79 -16.36
CA ALA A 15 7.30 -3.14 -16.44
C ALA A 15 6.94 -4.06 -15.25
N TYR A 16 6.55 -3.48 -14.11
CA TYR A 16 6.27 -4.21 -12.87
C TYR A 16 4.80 -4.64 -12.75
N HIS A 17 3.87 -3.94 -13.40
CA HIS A 17 2.44 -4.17 -13.23
C HIS A 17 1.85 -4.83 -14.48
N ARG A 18 1.76 -6.17 -14.42
CA ARG A 18 1.17 -7.00 -15.48
C ARG A 18 -0.37 -7.00 -15.47
N PHE A 19 -0.95 -6.63 -14.34
CA PHE A 19 -2.39 -6.66 -14.09
C PHE A 19 -3.00 -5.25 -14.13
N THR A 20 -4.30 -5.17 -14.39
CA THR A 20 -5.09 -3.96 -14.11
C THR A 20 -5.01 -3.62 -12.62
N VAL A 21 -5.21 -2.36 -12.26
CA VAL A 21 -5.08 -1.87 -10.87
C VAL A 21 -5.91 -2.71 -9.90
N ASP A 22 -7.18 -2.96 -10.22
CA ASP A 22 -8.08 -3.79 -9.43
C ASP A 22 -7.58 -5.23 -9.24
N ARG A 23 -7.15 -5.90 -10.31
CA ARG A 23 -6.62 -7.27 -10.24
C ARG A 23 -5.32 -7.29 -9.43
N HIS A 24 -4.45 -6.31 -9.62
CA HIS A 24 -3.22 -6.22 -8.86
C HIS A 24 -3.49 -6.08 -7.36
N LEU A 25 -4.38 -5.17 -6.94
CA LEU A 25 -4.74 -5.00 -5.52
C LEU A 25 -5.31 -6.27 -4.89
N LEU A 26 -6.15 -7.01 -5.64
CA LEU A 26 -6.69 -8.29 -5.18
C LEU A 26 -5.59 -9.36 -5.04
N GLU A 27 -4.68 -9.45 -6.01
CA GLU A 27 -3.56 -10.39 -5.92
C GLU A 27 -2.62 -10.04 -4.76
N THR A 28 -2.32 -8.76 -4.56
CA THR A 28 -1.45 -8.34 -3.46
C THR A 28 -2.08 -8.64 -2.10
N ALA A 29 -3.39 -8.40 -1.93
CA ALA A 29 -4.11 -8.80 -0.72
C ALA A 29 -4.11 -10.33 -0.52
N ALA A 30 -4.28 -11.09 -1.61
CA ALA A 30 -4.23 -12.56 -1.57
C ALA A 30 -2.83 -13.06 -1.17
N GLU A 31 -1.76 -12.52 -1.74
CA GLU A 31 -0.39 -12.88 -1.35
C GLU A 31 -0.08 -12.46 0.10
N ALA A 32 -0.52 -11.27 0.52
CA ALA A 32 -0.36 -10.81 1.90
C ALA A 32 -1.05 -11.74 2.90
N SER A 33 -2.22 -12.29 2.56
CA SER A 33 -2.93 -13.23 3.44
C SER A 33 -2.17 -14.53 3.71
N LYS A 34 -1.23 -14.93 2.84
CA LYS A 34 -0.36 -16.09 3.05
C LYS A 34 0.70 -15.85 4.14
N LEU A 35 0.88 -14.61 4.57
CA LEU A 35 1.82 -14.20 5.63
C LEU A 35 1.08 -13.85 6.94
N ALA A 36 -0.23 -14.13 7.02
CA ALA A 36 -1.06 -13.77 8.16
C ALA A 36 -0.59 -14.39 9.49
N ASP A 37 0.07 -15.54 9.44
CA ASP A 37 0.65 -16.23 10.60
C ASP A 37 1.96 -15.62 11.10
N ARG A 38 2.51 -14.62 10.38
CA ARG A 38 3.79 -13.96 10.70
C ARG A 38 3.63 -12.59 11.36
N VAL A 39 2.41 -12.14 11.61
CA VAL A 39 2.10 -10.81 12.15
C VAL A 39 0.99 -10.89 13.19
N ASP A 40 1.03 -9.99 14.17
CA ASP A 40 0.00 -9.92 15.22
C ASP A 40 -1.34 -9.37 14.73
N ARG A 41 -1.30 -8.59 13.63
CA ARG A 41 -2.47 -7.92 13.02
C ARG A 41 -2.64 -8.32 11.54
N PRO A 42 -3.02 -9.58 11.26
CA PRO A 42 -3.19 -10.07 9.90
C PRO A 42 -4.30 -9.33 9.13
N ASP A 43 -5.29 -8.82 9.85
CA ASP A 43 -6.34 -7.97 9.31
C ASP A 43 -5.78 -6.66 8.73
N LEU A 44 -4.91 -5.97 9.47
CA LEU A 44 -4.26 -4.75 8.97
C LEU A 44 -3.29 -5.03 7.82
N LEU A 45 -2.59 -6.16 7.87
CA LEU A 45 -1.72 -6.60 6.77
C LEU A 45 -2.51 -6.73 5.46
N VAL A 46 -3.62 -7.46 5.47
CA VAL A 46 -4.43 -7.73 4.27
C VAL A 46 -5.15 -6.46 3.80
N ILE A 47 -5.71 -5.68 4.71
CA ILE A 47 -6.43 -4.44 4.36
C ILE A 47 -5.46 -3.35 3.87
N GLY A 48 -4.32 -3.17 4.52
CA GLY A 48 -3.26 -2.28 4.04
C GLY A 48 -2.77 -2.71 2.67
N ALA A 49 -2.64 -4.01 2.44
CA ALA A 49 -2.25 -4.55 1.15
C ALA A 49 -3.29 -4.35 0.03
N PHE A 50 -4.55 -4.22 0.39
CA PHE A 50 -5.61 -3.90 -0.54
C PHE A 50 -5.71 -2.40 -0.85
N PHE A 51 -5.26 -1.53 0.06
CA PHE A 51 -5.33 -0.07 -0.11
C PHE A 51 -4.11 0.57 -0.78
N MET A 52 -2.96 -0.10 -0.77
CA MET A 52 -1.65 0.50 -1.10
C MET A 52 -1.48 1.15 -2.49
N ILE A 53 -2.44 1.08 -3.44
CA ILE A 53 -2.29 1.65 -4.79
C ILE A 53 -3.51 2.48 -5.21
N LEU A 54 -3.79 3.54 -4.45
CA LEU A 54 -4.70 4.59 -4.91
C LEU A 54 -3.97 5.89 -5.26
N GLY A 55 -2.77 6.13 -4.74
CA GLY A 55 -1.94 7.32 -4.97
C GLY A 55 -0.91 7.14 -6.07
N ASN A 56 -0.69 8.19 -6.85
CA ASN A 56 0.34 8.35 -7.88
C ASN A 56 0.15 7.63 -9.23
N ARG A 57 -0.85 6.77 -9.41
CA ARG A 57 -1.15 6.15 -10.74
C ARG A 57 -2.52 6.48 -11.33
N ILE A 58 -3.31 7.27 -10.60
CA ILE A 58 -4.55 7.88 -11.06
C ILE A 58 -4.31 9.39 -11.18
N PRO A 59 -4.34 9.98 -12.39
CA PRO A 59 -4.20 11.43 -12.56
C PRO A 59 -5.19 12.18 -11.68
N GLY A 60 -4.70 13.14 -10.91
CA GLY A 60 -5.50 13.95 -9.98
C GLY A 60 -5.59 13.40 -8.56
N ILE A 61 -5.11 12.18 -8.28
CA ILE A 61 -5.02 11.66 -6.90
C ILE A 61 -3.64 11.98 -6.34
N THR A 62 -3.63 12.81 -5.30
CA THR A 62 -2.42 13.11 -4.51
C THR A 62 -2.29 12.13 -3.35
N GLN A 63 -1.08 11.98 -2.82
CA GLN A 63 -0.82 11.19 -1.61
C GLN A 63 -1.73 11.63 -0.44
N LYS A 64 -1.94 12.95 -0.27
CA LYS A 64 -2.87 13.49 0.73
C LYS A 64 -4.31 13.00 0.53
N TRP A 65 -4.75 12.96 -0.72
CA TRP A 65 -6.08 12.46 -1.07
C TRP A 65 -6.23 10.97 -0.77
N GLU A 66 -5.19 10.18 -1.03
CA GLU A 66 -5.16 8.75 -0.69
C GLU A 66 -5.26 8.51 0.81
N MET A 67 -4.53 9.26 1.64
CA MET A 67 -4.65 9.14 3.10
C MET A 67 -6.06 9.47 3.61
N GLN A 68 -6.68 10.53 3.06
CA GLN A 68 -8.06 10.88 3.38
C GLN A 68 -9.05 9.78 2.97
N LEU A 69 -8.76 9.11 1.85
CA LEU A 69 -9.56 8.00 1.35
C LEU A 69 -9.46 6.79 2.27
N ILE A 70 -8.25 6.41 2.69
CA ILE A 70 -8.01 5.33 3.65
C ILE A 70 -8.73 5.63 4.96
N ASN A 71 -8.59 6.84 5.50
CA ASN A 71 -9.28 7.25 6.72
C ASN A 71 -10.80 7.08 6.60
N THR A 72 -11.37 7.47 5.46
CA THR A 72 -12.81 7.37 5.19
C THR A 72 -13.29 5.93 5.02
N ILE A 73 -12.53 5.10 4.30
CA ILE A 73 -12.90 3.69 4.07
C ILE A 73 -12.73 2.90 5.36
N ALA A 74 -11.56 2.96 6.00
CA ALA A 74 -11.26 2.20 7.20
C ALA A 74 -12.16 2.61 8.39
N GLY A 75 -12.48 3.90 8.54
CA GLY A 75 -13.46 4.36 9.52
C GLY A 75 -14.85 3.79 9.29
N ARG A 76 -15.32 3.71 8.02
CA ARG A 76 -16.60 3.05 7.70
C ARG A 76 -16.57 1.53 7.91
N MET A 77 -15.40 0.91 7.84
CA MET A 77 -15.21 -0.51 8.15
C MET A 77 -15.15 -0.78 9.66
N GLY A 78 -15.09 0.26 10.50
CA GLY A 78 -15.12 0.14 11.96
C GLY A 78 -13.73 0.03 12.60
N PHE A 79 -12.65 0.29 11.88
CA PHE A 79 -11.31 0.33 12.48
C PHE A 79 -11.18 1.50 13.45
N PRO A 80 -10.55 1.31 14.62
CA PRO A 80 -10.22 2.40 15.54
C PRO A 80 -9.15 3.30 14.91
N GLN A 81 -9.08 4.56 15.36
CA GLN A 81 -8.18 5.56 14.76
C GLN A 81 -6.71 5.13 14.74
N ALA A 82 -6.23 4.46 15.80
CA ALA A 82 -4.87 3.95 15.86
C ALA A 82 -4.55 2.92 14.74
N ASP A 83 -5.51 2.08 14.38
CA ASP A 83 -5.36 1.12 13.28
C ASP A 83 -5.39 1.81 11.92
N ILE A 84 -6.20 2.87 11.79
CA ILE A 84 -6.27 3.68 10.57
C ILE A 84 -4.91 4.37 10.32
N GLU A 85 -4.26 4.86 11.36
CA GLU A 85 -2.92 5.46 11.28
C GLU A 85 -1.90 4.46 10.76
N ILE A 86 -1.91 3.22 11.25
CA ILE A 86 -1.07 2.12 10.73
C ILE A 86 -1.34 1.87 9.24
N LEU A 87 -2.61 1.81 8.82
CA LEU A 87 -2.97 1.63 7.40
C LEU A 87 -2.46 2.77 6.52
N ILE A 88 -2.49 4.00 7.03
CA ILE A 88 -1.96 5.19 6.35
C ILE A 88 -0.44 5.08 6.21
N GLU A 89 0.28 4.74 7.29
CA GLU A 89 1.74 4.57 7.28
C GLU A 89 2.19 3.46 6.33
N MET A 90 1.53 2.29 6.38
CA MET A 90 1.77 1.20 5.42
C MET A 90 1.66 1.69 3.99
N CYS A 91 0.62 2.48 3.67
CA CYS A 91 0.43 3.04 2.35
C CYS A 91 1.49 4.09 1.99
N GLN A 92 1.96 4.90 2.93
CA GLN A 92 3.02 5.87 2.69
C GLN A 92 4.36 5.21 2.37
N HIS A 93 4.65 4.08 3.02
CA HIS A 93 5.97 3.44 2.95
C HIS A 93 6.03 2.18 2.07
N HIS A 94 4.94 1.78 1.41
CA HIS A 94 4.89 0.50 0.66
C HIS A 94 5.93 0.35 -0.47
N LEU A 95 6.47 1.46 -1.01
CA LEU A 95 7.54 1.44 -2.01
C LEU A 95 8.93 1.65 -1.42
N LEU A 96 9.06 1.97 -0.13
CA LEU A 96 10.36 2.24 0.49
C LEU A 96 11.33 1.08 0.30
N LEU A 97 10.93 -0.12 0.72
CA LEU A 97 11.78 -1.31 0.59
C LEU A 97 12.01 -1.70 -0.87
N PRO A 98 11.00 -1.81 -1.75
CA PRO A 98 11.23 -2.10 -3.17
C PRO A 98 12.13 -1.08 -3.89
N ASP A 99 11.95 0.23 -3.66
CA ASP A 99 12.75 1.26 -4.32
C ASP A 99 14.20 1.25 -3.82
N ILE A 100 14.42 1.04 -2.53
CA ILE A 100 15.77 0.92 -1.99
C ILE A 100 16.45 -0.35 -2.51
N ALA A 101 15.78 -1.50 -2.40
CA ALA A 101 16.33 -2.81 -2.80
C ALA A 101 16.66 -2.93 -4.29
N THR A 102 16.00 -2.18 -5.16
CA THR A 102 16.18 -2.29 -6.62
C THR A 102 16.96 -1.13 -7.24
N ARG A 103 17.25 -0.07 -6.49
CA ARG A 103 17.86 1.16 -7.04
C ARG A 103 19.04 1.70 -6.25
N ARG A 104 19.35 1.17 -5.08
CA ARG A 104 20.47 1.62 -4.24
C ARG A 104 21.41 0.47 -3.91
N ASP A 105 22.64 0.84 -3.58
CA ASP A 105 23.61 -0.08 -2.99
C ASP A 105 23.18 -0.39 -1.55
N LEU A 106 23.03 -1.66 -1.21
CA LEU A 106 22.56 -2.09 0.11
C LEU A 106 23.67 -2.11 1.16
N ASP A 107 24.93 -2.09 0.73
CA ASP A 107 26.10 -2.01 1.62
C ASP A 107 26.48 -0.56 1.95
N ASP A 108 25.82 0.41 1.33
CA ASP A 108 26.02 1.83 1.58
C ASP A 108 25.37 2.28 2.92
N PHE A 109 26.18 2.90 3.77
CA PHE A 109 25.77 3.30 5.13
C PHE A 109 24.62 4.32 5.13
N ASP A 110 24.61 5.25 4.17
CA ASP A 110 23.54 6.24 4.04
C ASP A 110 22.22 5.59 3.61
N THR A 111 22.29 4.57 2.75
CA THR A 111 21.14 3.76 2.38
C THR A 111 20.57 3.01 3.58
N ILE A 112 21.42 2.40 4.41
CA ILE A 112 21.02 1.73 5.66
C ILE A 112 20.33 2.71 6.62
N GLN A 113 20.87 3.91 6.82
CA GLN A 113 20.25 4.93 7.67
C GLN A 113 18.89 5.40 7.16
N THR A 114 18.64 5.34 5.84
CA THR A 114 17.35 5.75 5.26
C THR A 114 16.23 4.76 5.55
N VAL A 115 16.54 3.47 5.74
CA VAL A 115 15.56 2.40 6.04
C VAL A 115 15.49 2.08 7.53
N GLY A 116 16.63 2.14 8.20
CA GLY A 116 16.77 1.93 9.63
C GLY A 116 16.65 3.26 10.36
N ILE A 117 15.44 3.78 10.51
CA ILE A 117 15.15 4.78 11.54
C ILE A 117 14.24 4.12 12.58
N PRO A 118 14.55 4.24 13.88
CA PRO A 118 13.88 3.55 14.99
C PRO A 118 12.39 3.86 15.14
#